data_AF-A0A955FFN2-F1
#
_entry.id   AF-A0A955FFN2-F1
#
_cell.length_a   1.000
_cell.length_b   1.000
_cell.length_c   1.000
_cell.angle_alpha   90.00
_cell.angle_beta   90.00
_cell.angle_gamma   90.00
#
_symmetry.space_group_name_H-M   'P 1'
#
loop_
_entity.id
_entity.type
_entity.pdbx_description
1 polymer ?
#
loop_
_entity_poly.entity_id
_entity_poly.type
_entity_poly.pdbx_seq_one_letter_code
_entity_poly.pdbx_strand_id
1 'polypeptide(L)'
;MQNLIADERAGKFGGKTVQLVPHLTGAIQDAIQLAADGSDVHIVEIGGTVGDYEGLSFVEAIREFAVRVGRENCLYVHVVYVPFIATSKEFKTKPAQNALNDLRGFGIVPDCVVVRSEKPAPQSVARKISLFSGVREDAVVMLPNAATVFEVP
;
A
#
# COMPACT_ATOMS: atom_id res chain seq x y z
N MET A 1 10.49 15.91 -0.22
CA MET A 1 11.67 16.25 0.62
C MET A 1 12.29 17.60 0.25
N GLN A 2 12.79 17.80 -0.98
CA GLN A 2 13.48 19.06 -1.36
C GLN A 2 12.64 20.32 -1.13
N ASN A 3 11.37 20.33 -1.55
CA ASN A 3 10.47 21.46 -1.34
C ASN A 3 10.26 21.79 0.15
N LEU A 4 10.12 20.75 1.00
CA LEU A 4 9.96 20.93 2.44
C LEU A 4 11.20 21.59 3.07
N ILE A 5 12.40 21.17 2.66
CA ILE A 5 13.66 21.76 3.12
C ILE A 5 13.80 23.19 2.61
N ALA A 6 13.38 23.49 1.38
CA ALA A 6 13.39 24.84 0.85
C ALA A 6 12.46 25.77 1.63
N ASP A 7 11.26 25.29 1.97
CA ASP A 7 10.28 26.01 2.77
C ASP A 7 10.76 26.27 4.20
N GLU A 8 11.47 25.32 4.79
CA GLU A 8 12.15 25.47 6.08
C GLU A 8 13.21 26.57 6.03
N ARG A 9 14.12 26.51 5.04
CA ARG A 9 15.17 27.52 4.85
C ARG A 9 14.62 28.92 4.54
N ALA A 10 13.43 28.99 3.93
CA ALA A 10 12.72 30.25 3.67
C ALA A 10 11.96 30.78 4.90
N GLY A 11 12.00 30.08 6.05
CA GLY A 11 11.39 30.51 7.30
C GLY A 11 9.88 30.30 7.39
N LYS A 12 9.26 29.51 6.48
CA LYS A 12 7.80 29.33 6.44
C LYS A 12 7.22 28.65 7.69
N PHE A 13 8.03 27.93 8.45
CA PHE A 13 7.62 27.27 9.71
C PHE A 13 7.86 28.12 10.96
N GLY A 14 8.22 29.40 10.83
CA GLY A 14 8.34 30.33 11.97
C GLY A 14 9.42 29.93 12.99
N GLY A 15 10.50 29.29 12.52
CA GLY A 15 11.60 28.82 13.37
C GLY A 15 11.29 27.56 14.18
N LYS A 16 10.14 26.91 13.94
CA LYS A 16 9.81 25.63 14.58
C LYS A 16 10.53 24.46 13.91
N THR A 17 10.77 23.40 14.68
CA THR A 17 11.40 22.17 14.19
C THR A 17 10.54 21.50 13.12
N VAL A 18 11.12 21.27 11.94
CA VAL A 18 10.52 20.43 10.90
C VAL A 18 10.75 18.95 11.24
N GLN A 19 9.69 18.17 11.14
CA GLN A 19 9.61 16.76 11.56
C GLN A 19 8.97 15.91 10.45
N LEU A 20 9.18 14.59 10.50
CA LEU A 20 8.54 13.65 9.57
C LEU A 20 7.02 13.75 9.65
N VAL A 21 6.45 13.61 10.85
CA VAL A 21 5.05 13.93 11.15
C VAL A 21 5.04 15.24 11.93
N PRO A 22 4.21 16.23 11.59
CA PRO A 22 3.24 16.23 10.49
C PRO A 22 3.77 16.82 9.17
N HIS A 23 5.01 17.31 9.11
CA HIS A 23 5.41 18.20 8.02
C HIS A 23 5.70 17.45 6.71
N LEU A 24 6.44 16.33 6.75
CA LEU A 24 6.68 15.54 5.55
C LEU A 24 5.43 14.78 5.12
N THR A 25 4.69 14.19 6.07
CA THR A 25 3.44 13.49 5.76
C THR A 25 2.40 14.46 5.19
N GLY A 26 2.27 15.66 5.76
CA GLY A 26 1.41 16.73 5.24
C GLY A 26 1.77 17.13 3.80
N ALA A 27 3.07 17.34 3.52
CA ALA A 27 3.53 17.66 2.17
C ALA A 27 3.24 16.54 1.15
N ILE A 28 3.33 15.26 1.56
CA ILE A 28 2.94 14.12 0.71
C ILE A 28 1.43 14.12 0.47
N GLN A 29 0.62 14.32 1.51
CA GLN A 29 -0.84 14.40 1.39
C GLN A 29 -1.29 15.54 0.47
N ASP A 30 -0.65 16.71 0.56
CA ASP A 30 -0.95 17.85 -0.31
C ASP A 30 -0.58 17.56 -1.77
N ALA A 31 0.53 16.85 -2.01
CA ALA A 31 0.91 16.41 -3.35
C ALA A 31 -0.10 15.41 -3.94
N ILE A 32 -0.59 14.46 -3.13
CA ILE A 32 -1.65 13.52 -3.53
C ILE A 32 -2.94 14.27 -3.90
N GLN A 33 -3.36 15.23 -3.06
CA GLN A 33 -4.57 16.00 -3.28
C GLN A 33 -4.49 16.90 -4.51
N LEU A 34 -3.35 17.56 -4.72
CA LEU A 34 -3.12 18.43 -5.87
C LEU A 34 -3.13 17.65 -7.19
N ALA A 35 -2.53 16.45 -7.20
CA ALA A 35 -2.52 15.58 -8.38
C ALA A 35 -3.91 15.00 -8.72
N ALA A 36 -4.84 14.97 -7.75
CA ALA A 36 -6.21 14.49 -7.94
C ALA A 36 -7.16 15.51 -8.60
N ASP A 37 -6.73 16.77 -8.80
CA ASP A 37 -7.61 17.85 -9.25
C ASP A 37 -8.35 17.50 -10.56
N GLY A 38 -9.66 17.72 -10.57
CA GLY A 38 -10.54 17.41 -11.70
C GLY A 38 -10.80 15.93 -11.97
N SER A 39 -10.34 15.00 -11.13
CA SER A 39 -10.57 13.55 -11.29
C SER A 39 -11.64 13.02 -10.35
N ASP A 40 -12.51 12.13 -10.84
CA ASP A 40 -13.49 11.42 -9.99
C ASP A 40 -12.82 10.34 -9.12
N VAL A 41 -11.77 9.70 -9.66
CA VAL A 41 -10.97 8.67 -8.99
C VAL A 41 -9.49 8.89 -9.30
N HIS A 42 -8.66 8.94 -8.26
CA HIS A 42 -7.21 9.07 -8.37
C HIS A 42 -6.53 7.80 -7.80
N ILE A 43 -5.82 7.07 -8.65
CA ILE A 43 -5.07 5.88 -8.26
C ILE A 43 -3.64 6.29 -7.94
N VAL A 44 -3.22 6.08 -6.69
CA VAL A 44 -1.87 6.41 -6.22
C VAL A 44 -1.09 5.12 -5.98
N GLU A 45 0.00 4.94 -6.72
CA GLU A 45 0.97 3.88 -6.44
C GLU A 45 1.97 4.37 -5.40
N ILE A 46 2.11 3.60 -4.30
CA ILE A 46 3.16 3.82 -3.32
C ILE A 46 4.30 2.86 -3.65
N GLY A 47 5.36 3.41 -4.23
CA GLY A 47 6.56 2.64 -4.56
C GLY A 47 7.28 2.10 -3.33
N GLY A 48 8.10 1.06 -3.54
CA GLY A 48 8.81 0.34 -2.48
C GLY A 48 8.03 -0.84 -1.94
N THR A 49 8.53 -1.44 -0.85
CA THR A 49 7.88 -2.58 -0.18
C THR A 49 7.47 -2.18 1.23
N VAL A 50 6.26 -2.54 1.64
CA VAL A 50 5.83 -2.36 3.04
C VAL A 50 6.75 -3.18 3.94
N GLY A 51 7.24 -2.54 5.01
CA GLY A 51 8.26 -3.10 5.90
C GLY A 51 9.65 -2.48 5.71
N ASP A 52 9.91 -1.85 4.56
CA ASP A 52 11.14 -1.12 4.31
C ASP A 52 11.13 0.24 5.02
N TYR A 53 12.24 0.59 5.68
CA TYR A 53 12.38 1.83 6.45
C TYR A 53 12.17 3.10 5.60
N GLU A 54 12.54 3.04 4.32
CA GLU A 54 12.44 4.15 3.36
C GLU A 54 10.98 4.52 3.06
N GLY A 55 10.08 3.53 3.09
CA GLY A 55 8.66 3.71 2.79
C GLY A 55 7.81 4.22 3.95
N LEU A 56 8.34 4.23 5.18
CA LEU A 56 7.57 4.56 6.40
C LEU A 56 6.85 5.90 6.33
N SER A 57 7.51 6.92 5.78
CA SER A 57 6.92 8.25 5.63
C SER A 57 5.71 8.26 4.69
N PHE A 58 5.71 7.45 3.63
CA PHE A 58 4.59 7.33 2.71
C PHE A 58 3.45 6.52 3.34
N VAL A 59 3.76 5.42 4.02
CA VAL A 59 2.76 4.60 4.72
C VAL A 59 2.04 5.42 5.80
N GLU A 60 2.78 6.20 6.58
CA GLU A 60 2.18 7.09 7.58
C GLU A 60 1.36 8.22 6.92
N ALA A 61 1.85 8.78 5.81
CA ALA A 61 1.13 9.83 5.08
C ALA A 61 -0.23 9.35 4.55
N ILE A 62 -0.30 8.16 3.93
CA ILE A 62 -1.57 7.63 3.42
C ILE A 62 -2.51 7.23 4.57
N ARG A 63 -1.97 6.74 5.69
CA ARG A 63 -2.73 6.45 6.91
C ARG A 63 -3.45 7.69 7.43
N GLU A 64 -2.74 8.81 7.55
CA GLU A 64 -3.33 10.11 7.91
C GLU A 64 -4.26 10.64 6.82
N PHE A 65 -3.94 10.42 5.54
CA PHE A 65 -4.72 10.88 4.40
C PHE A 65 -6.15 10.32 4.42
N ALA A 66 -6.33 9.03 4.70
CA ALA A 66 -7.67 8.43 4.79
C ALA A 66 -8.56 9.08 5.86
N VAL A 67 -7.96 9.57 6.96
CA VAL A 67 -8.69 10.35 7.97
C VAL A 67 -9.03 11.74 7.44
N ARG A 68 -8.09 12.38 6.74
CA ARG A 68 -8.26 13.73 6.16
C ARG A 68 -9.37 13.78 5.11
N VAL A 69 -9.47 12.79 4.22
CA VAL A 69 -10.46 12.78 3.12
C VAL A 69 -11.76 12.05 3.48
N GLY A 70 -11.83 11.40 4.64
CA GLY A 70 -12.92 10.49 5.01
C GLY A 70 -12.68 9.07 4.51
N ARG A 71 -12.95 8.08 5.35
CA ARG A 71 -12.64 6.67 5.06
C ARG A 71 -13.41 6.13 3.86
N GLU A 72 -14.61 6.67 3.62
CA GLU A 72 -15.48 6.37 2.49
C GLU A 72 -14.91 6.83 1.14
N ASN A 73 -13.96 7.79 1.15
CA ASN A 73 -13.33 8.35 -0.05
C ASN A 73 -11.92 7.79 -0.28
N CYS A 74 -11.51 6.75 0.46
CA CYS A 74 -10.17 6.17 0.36
C CYS A 74 -10.25 4.64 0.38
N LEU A 75 -9.57 4.00 -0.56
CA LEU A 75 -9.49 2.54 -0.68
C LEU A 75 -8.03 2.10 -0.74
N TYR A 76 -7.68 1.08 0.04
CA TYR A 76 -6.35 0.46 0.04
C TYR A 76 -6.33 -0.86 -0.72
N VAL A 77 -5.51 -0.93 -1.77
CA VAL A 77 -5.19 -2.18 -2.48
C VAL A 77 -3.78 -2.61 -2.10
N HIS A 78 -3.63 -3.77 -1.47
CA HIS A 78 -2.32 -4.29 -1.11
C HIS A 78 -1.93 -5.47 -2.02
N VAL A 79 -0.85 -5.31 -2.76
CA VAL A 79 -0.31 -6.35 -3.64
C VAL A 79 0.73 -7.17 -2.86
N VAL A 80 0.51 -8.49 -2.79
CA VAL A 80 1.38 -9.43 -2.08
C VAL A 80 1.84 -10.55 -3.01
N TYR A 81 2.97 -11.17 -2.67
CA TYR A 81 3.52 -12.27 -3.45
C TYR A 81 3.43 -13.60 -2.70
N VAL A 82 2.95 -14.64 -3.40
CA VAL A 82 2.86 -16.02 -2.92
C VAL A 82 3.69 -16.91 -3.86
N PRO A 83 4.93 -17.23 -3.49
CA PRO A 83 5.81 -18.02 -4.33
C PRO A 83 5.40 -19.49 -4.39
N PHE A 84 5.58 -20.11 -5.55
CA PHE A 84 5.53 -21.56 -5.73
C PHE A 84 6.92 -22.19 -5.50
N ILE A 85 7.05 -23.05 -4.48
CA ILE A 85 8.30 -23.74 -4.16
C ILE A 85 8.37 -25.05 -4.93
N ALA A 86 9.27 -25.12 -5.92
CA ALA A 86 9.37 -26.29 -6.82
C ALA A 86 9.77 -27.60 -6.11
N THR A 87 10.61 -27.52 -5.08
CA THR A 87 11.11 -28.69 -4.34
C THR A 87 10.03 -29.39 -3.53
N SER A 88 9.14 -28.63 -2.88
CA SER A 88 8.01 -29.16 -2.10
C SER A 88 6.67 -29.13 -2.84
N LYS A 89 6.64 -28.59 -4.06
CA LYS A 89 5.45 -28.48 -4.93
C LYS A 89 4.27 -27.77 -4.28
N GLU A 90 4.53 -26.71 -3.52
CA GLU A 90 3.49 -25.99 -2.78
C GLU A 90 3.62 -24.47 -2.90
N PHE A 91 2.50 -23.77 -2.68
CA PHE A 91 2.48 -22.32 -2.55
C PHE A 91 2.73 -21.90 -1.10
N LYS A 92 3.66 -20.98 -0.88
CA LYS A 92 3.99 -20.47 0.47
C LYS A 92 3.30 -19.14 0.71
N THR A 93 2.25 -19.16 1.53
CA THR A 93 1.51 -17.94 1.92
C THR A 93 2.22 -17.11 2.99
N LYS A 94 3.26 -17.64 3.64
CA LYS A 94 3.90 -16.99 4.81
C LYS A 94 4.49 -15.61 4.49
N PRO A 95 5.17 -15.37 3.35
CA PRO A 95 5.64 -14.03 2.99
C PRO A 95 4.49 -13.01 2.90
N ALA A 96 3.41 -13.35 2.18
CA ALA A 96 2.23 -12.51 2.08
C ALA A 96 1.58 -12.21 3.45
N GLN A 97 1.54 -13.19 4.35
CA GLN A 97 1.02 -13.00 5.71
C GLN A 97 1.85 -12.00 6.52
N ASN A 98 3.17 -12.03 6.38
CA ASN A 98 4.04 -11.10 7.08
C ASN A 98 3.84 -9.67 6.52
N ALA A 99 3.80 -9.50 5.19
CA ALA A 99 3.53 -8.20 4.57
C ALA A 99 2.17 -7.59 5.03
N LEU A 100 1.12 -8.42 5.10
CA LEU A 100 -0.18 -8.00 5.63
C LEU A 100 -0.13 -7.60 7.10
N ASN A 101 0.67 -8.31 7.91
CA ASN A 101 0.87 -7.98 9.31
C ASN A 101 1.66 -6.67 9.47
N ASP A 102 2.66 -6.43 8.63
CA ASP A 102 3.46 -5.21 8.64
C ASP A 102 2.60 -4.00 8.28
N LEU A 103 1.79 -4.10 7.22
CA LEU A 103 0.82 -3.05 6.85
C LEU A 103 -0.17 -2.75 8.00
N ARG A 104 -0.69 -3.80 8.63
CA ARG A 104 -1.57 -3.66 9.81
C ARG A 104 -0.84 -3.06 11.01
N GLY A 105 0.44 -3.35 11.19
CA GLY A 105 1.29 -2.76 12.22
C GLY A 105 1.35 -1.23 12.11
N PHE A 106 1.22 -0.69 10.89
CA PHE A 106 1.07 0.75 10.64
C PHE A 106 -0.38 1.24 10.73
N GLY A 107 -1.32 0.43 11.22
CA GLY A 107 -2.72 0.82 11.37
C GLY A 107 -3.53 0.85 10.07
N ILE A 108 -3.02 0.26 8.98
CA ILE A 108 -3.74 0.15 7.71
C ILE A 108 -4.26 -1.28 7.54
N VAL A 109 -5.57 -1.41 7.37
CA VAL A 109 -6.20 -2.65 6.91
C VAL A 109 -6.58 -2.46 5.45
N PRO A 110 -6.10 -3.30 4.53
CA PRO A 110 -6.45 -3.17 3.12
C PRO A 110 -7.94 -3.42 2.90
N ASP A 111 -8.51 -2.84 1.85
CA ASP A 111 -9.86 -3.15 1.39
C ASP A 111 -9.86 -4.33 0.42
N CYS A 112 -8.78 -4.45 -0.37
CA CYS A 112 -8.56 -5.51 -1.34
C CYS A 112 -7.11 -6.00 -1.26
N VAL A 113 -6.91 -7.31 -1.43
CA VAL A 113 -5.57 -7.92 -1.50
C VAL A 113 -5.38 -8.60 -2.85
N VAL A 114 -4.38 -8.17 -3.61
CA VAL A 114 -4.01 -8.79 -4.89
C VAL A 114 -2.87 -9.78 -4.64
N VAL A 115 -3.08 -11.05 -4.98
CA VAL A 115 -2.12 -12.13 -4.75
C VAL A 115 -1.40 -12.46 -6.06
N ARG A 116 -0.16 -11.98 -6.19
CA ARG A 116 0.76 -12.34 -7.27
C ARG A 116 1.33 -13.73 -7.04
N SER A 117 1.40 -14.52 -8.10
CA SER A 117 1.99 -15.86 -8.11
C SER A 117 2.48 -16.25 -9.51
N GLU A 118 3.40 -17.19 -9.61
CA GLU A 118 3.91 -17.64 -10.92
C GLU A 118 2.94 -18.58 -11.63
N LYS A 119 2.09 -19.26 -10.88
CA LYS A 119 1.15 -20.28 -11.35
C LYS A 119 -0.21 -20.10 -10.69
N PRO A 120 -1.31 -20.54 -11.32
CA PRO A 120 -2.61 -20.57 -10.66
C PRO A 120 -2.54 -21.29 -9.32
N ALA A 121 -2.81 -20.55 -8.23
CA ALA A 121 -2.80 -21.11 -6.89
C ALA A 121 -4.20 -21.65 -6.52
N PRO A 122 -4.29 -22.68 -5.68
CA PRO A 122 -5.58 -23.23 -5.27
C PRO A 122 -6.36 -22.22 -4.41
N GLN A 123 -7.69 -22.34 -4.41
CA GLN A 123 -8.59 -21.45 -3.63
C GLN A 123 -8.25 -21.41 -2.13
N SER A 124 -7.64 -22.47 -1.60
CA SER A 124 -7.17 -22.49 -0.20
C SER A 124 -6.16 -21.39 0.11
N VAL A 125 -5.39 -20.91 -0.89
CA VAL A 125 -4.52 -19.74 -0.74
C VAL A 125 -5.35 -18.48 -0.51
N ALA A 126 -6.36 -18.21 -1.35
CA ALA A 126 -7.22 -17.04 -1.23
C ALA A 126 -7.92 -17.00 0.14
N ARG A 127 -8.51 -18.12 0.56
CA ARG A 127 -9.13 -18.27 1.89
C ARG A 127 -8.14 -17.96 3.02
N LYS A 128 -6.91 -18.47 2.92
CA LYS A 128 -5.89 -18.23 3.94
C LYS A 128 -5.45 -16.77 3.95
N ILE A 129 -5.33 -16.12 2.80
CA ILE A 129 -5.01 -14.69 2.72
C ILE A 129 -6.14 -13.85 3.30
N SER A 130 -7.41 -14.16 3.01
CA SER A 130 -8.58 -13.50 3.61
C SER A 130 -8.55 -13.55 5.14
N LEU A 131 -8.34 -14.73 5.73
CA LEU A 131 -8.24 -14.90 7.19
C LEU A 131 -7.11 -14.07 7.82
N PHE A 132 -5.96 -13.97 7.14
CA PHE A 132 -4.80 -13.26 7.67
C PHE A 132 -4.79 -11.76 7.39
N SER A 133 -5.52 -11.29 6.38
CA SER A 133 -5.66 -9.87 6.03
C SER A 133 -6.78 -9.21 6.81
N GLY A 134 -7.86 -9.93 7.09
CA GLY A 134 -9.09 -9.40 7.66
C GLY A 134 -10.10 -8.93 6.61
N VAL A 135 -9.83 -9.15 5.31
CA VAL A 135 -10.77 -8.86 4.23
C VAL A 135 -11.59 -10.09 3.87
N ARG A 136 -12.74 -9.90 3.22
CA ARG A 136 -13.58 -10.98 2.71
C ARG A 136 -12.85 -11.77 1.60
N GLU A 137 -13.18 -13.05 1.42
CA GLU A 137 -12.56 -13.90 0.40
C GLU A 137 -12.76 -13.36 -1.02
N ASP A 138 -13.90 -12.73 -1.30
CA ASP A 138 -14.18 -12.07 -2.59
C ASP A 138 -13.42 -10.76 -2.81
N ALA A 139 -12.78 -10.22 -1.77
CA ALA A 139 -11.84 -9.09 -1.86
C ALA A 139 -10.38 -9.56 -2.00
N VAL A 140 -10.15 -10.87 -2.17
CA VAL A 140 -8.82 -11.43 -2.47
C VAL A 140 -8.76 -11.78 -3.95
N VAL A 141 -8.01 -10.98 -4.71
CA VAL A 141 -7.87 -11.13 -6.16
C VAL A 141 -6.64 -11.97 -6.47
N MET A 142 -6.83 -13.18 -6.98
CA MET A 142 -5.74 -14.06 -7.40
C MET A 142 -5.24 -13.63 -8.78
N LEU A 143 -3.96 -13.28 -8.89
CA LEU A 143 -3.38 -12.72 -10.12
C LEU A 143 -2.08 -13.45 -10.49
N PRO A 144 -2.16 -14.64 -11.13
CA PRO A 144 -0.98 -15.35 -11.58
C PRO A 144 -0.25 -14.58 -12.69
N ASN A 145 0.96 -15.03 -13.06
CA ASN A 145 1.64 -14.50 -14.24
C ASN A 145 0.79 -14.69 -15.48
N ALA A 146 0.59 -13.59 -16.20
CA ALA A 146 -0.06 -13.56 -17.49
C ALA A 146 0.99 -13.66 -18.62
N ALA A 147 0.59 -14.08 -19.81
CA ALA A 147 1.52 -14.19 -20.94
C ALA A 147 1.89 -12.81 -21.50
N THR A 148 0.97 -11.86 -21.39
CA THR A 148 1.18 -10.46 -21.81
C THR A 148 0.60 -9.49 -20.77
N VAL A 149 1.06 -8.24 -20.80
CA VAL A 149 0.54 -7.19 -19.91
C VAL A 149 -0.93 -6.85 -20.18
N PHE A 150 -1.43 -7.16 -21.38
CA PHE A 150 -2.80 -6.85 -21.81
C PHE A 150 -3.84 -7.85 -21.26
N GLU A 151 -3.40 -8.95 -20.66
CA GLU A 151 -4.26 -9.94 -20.00
C GLU A 151 -4.52 -9.63 -18.51
N VAL A 152 -3.92 -8.55 -17.99
CA VAL A 152 -4.07 -8.13 -16.58
C VAL A 152 -5.41 -7.42 -16.32
N PRO A 153 -5.88 -6.49 -17.18
CA PRO A 153 -7.22 -5.90 -17.05
C PRO A 153 -8.34 -6.92 -17.33
#